data_AF-A0A4Y2PIA4-F1
#
_entry.id   AF-A0A4Y2PIA4-F1
#
_cell.length_a   1.000
_cell.length_b   1.000
_cell.length_c   1.000
_cell.angle_alpha   90.00
_cell.angle_beta   90.00
_cell.angle_gamma   90.00
#
_symmetry.space_group_name_H-M   'P 1'
#
loop_
_entity.id
_entity.type
_entity.pdbx_description
1 polymer ?
#
loop_
_entity_poly.entity_id
_entity_poly.type
_entity_poly.pdbx_seq_one_letter_code
_entity_poly.pdbx_strand_id
1 'polypeptide(L)'
;IFPYSPDGATQDYLQRLLNQTEESRQLARLRTLEAQQKDRRIYDAKHRPVNYNPGDLVWIFKPVRKVELSEKLHKKYFGPYQVVRKLSEVTYEVQDFGPLTKRRKIKDIVHVRRVKPYYDPDMQKDCLEDSSKIIQDTNPPRAEPESTSPEEKRMTYTGPTTRSRDKLAS
;
A
#
# COMPACT_ATOMS: atom_id res chain seq x y z
N ILE A 1 -48.92 -8.04 32.75
CA ILE A 1 -48.51 -7.84 31.34
C ILE A 1 -48.65 -9.21 30.68
N PHE A 2 -49.67 -9.40 29.84
CA PHE A 2 -49.91 -10.70 29.20
C PHE A 2 -48.88 -10.93 28.09
N PRO A 3 -48.37 -12.16 27.91
CA PRO A 3 -47.48 -12.47 26.80
C PRO A 3 -48.25 -12.34 25.48
N TYR A 4 -47.72 -11.54 24.56
CA TYR A 4 -48.24 -11.46 23.20
C TYR A 4 -48.09 -12.84 22.55
N SER A 5 -49.21 -13.49 22.24
CA SER A 5 -49.25 -14.75 21.51
C SER A 5 -49.51 -14.41 20.04
N PRO A 6 -48.54 -14.56 19.15
CA PRO A 6 -48.72 -14.26 17.73
C PRO A 6 -49.75 -15.21 17.12
N ASP A 7 -50.71 -14.66 16.37
CA ASP A 7 -51.61 -15.43 15.50
C ASP A 7 -50.80 -16.15 14.40
N GLY A 8 -51.32 -17.25 13.85
CA GLY A 8 -50.60 -18.07 12.86
C GLY A 8 -50.03 -17.28 11.67
N ALA A 9 -50.78 -16.29 11.16
CA ALA A 9 -50.31 -15.40 10.09
C ALA A 9 -49.13 -14.50 10.49
N THR A 10 -49.09 -14.07 11.76
CA THR A 10 -47.97 -13.27 12.29
C THR A 10 -46.74 -14.15 12.52
N GLN A 11 -46.92 -15.40 12.94
CA GLN A 11 -45.83 -16.37 13.08
C GLN A 11 -45.15 -16.67 11.73
N ASP A 12 -45.93 -16.86 10.66
CA ASP A 12 -45.41 -17.07 9.31
C ASP A 12 -44.63 -15.85 8.79
N TYR A 13 -45.13 -14.64 9.05
CA TYR A 13 -44.44 -13.40 8.70
C TYR A 13 -43.11 -13.26 9.45
N LEU A 14 -43.10 -13.50 10.77
CA LEU A 14 -41.89 -13.45 11.58
C LEU A 14 -40.85 -14.48 11.10
N GLN A 15 -41.29 -15.70 10.78
CA GLN A 15 -40.40 -16.74 10.27
C GLN A 15 -39.76 -16.35 8.93
N ARG A 16 -40.53 -15.79 7.99
CA ARG A 16 -39.99 -15.28 6.72
C ARG A 16 -38.98 -14.17 6.93
N LEU A 17 -39.28 -13.22 7.84
CA LEU A 17 -38.37 -12.14 8.16
C LEU A 17 -37.06 -12.65 8.75
N LEU A 18 -37.13 -13.59 9.71
CA LEU A 18 -35.94 -14.20 10.30
C LEU A 18 -35.09 -14.90 9.23
N ASN A 19 -35.71 -15.74 8.40
CA ASN A 19 -35.01 -16.43 7.31
C ASN A 19 -34.32 -15.44 6.37
N GLN A 20 -35.03 -14.39 5.93
CA GLN A 20 -34.45 -13.37 5.05
C GLN A 20 -33.26 -12.62 5.71
N THR A 21 -33.36 -12.33 7.01
CA THR A 21 -32.26 -11.69 7.75
C THR A 21 -31.05 -12.62 7.91
N GLU A 22 -31.28 -13.92 8.08
CA GLU A 22 -30.21 -14.90 8.16
C GLU A 22 -29.53 -15.12 6.81
N GLU A 23 -30.31 -15.27 5.74
CA GLU A 23 -29.82 -15.39 4.37
C GLU A 23 -28.96 -14.18 3.97
N SER A 24 -29.46 -12.97 4.22
CA SER A 24 -28.71 -11.74 3.93
C SER A 24 -27.41 -11.64 4.74
N ARG A 25 -27.41 -12.03 6.02
CA ARG A 25 -26.20 -12.08 6.86
C ARG A 25 -25.19 -13.09 6.32
N GLN A 26 -25.64 -14.28 5.93
CA GLN A 26 -24.78 -15.30 5.35
C GLN A 26 -24.17 -14.82 4.04
N LEU A 27 -24.97 -14.22 3.16
CA LEU A 27 -24.49 -13.65 1.90
C LEU A 27 -23.47 -12.54 2.12
N ALA A 28 -23.74 -11.61 3.04
CA ALA A 28 -22.79 -10.55 3.39
C ALA A 28 -21.46 -11.11 3.91
N ARG A 29 -21.51 -12.17 4.73
CA ARG A 29 -20.30 -12.86 5.22
C ARG A 29 -19.50 -13.48 4.07
N LEU A 30 -20.16 -14.19 3.15
CA LEU A 30 -19.51 -14.79 1.99
C LEU A 30 -18.83 -13.74 1.12
N ARG A 31 -19.53 -12.65 0.77
CA ARG A 31 -18.96 -11.55 -0.03
C ARG A 31 -17.81 -10.85 0.67
N THR A 32 -17.90 -10.67 1.98
CA THR A 32 -16.81 -10.10 2.78
C THR A 32 -15.57 -10.99 2.72
N LEU A 33 -15.73 -12.31 2.86
CA LEU A 33 -14.63 -13.26 2.77
C LEU A 33 -14.01 -13.29 1.37
N GLU A 34 -14.83 -13.30 0.31
CA GLU A 34 -14.36 -13.23 -1.07
C GLU A 34 -13.54 -11.95 -1.33
N ALA A 35 -14.03 -10.80 -0.86
CA ALA A 35 -13.32 -9.53 -0.97
C ALA A 35 -11.98 -9.57 -0.22
N GLN A 36 -11.96 -10.06 1.02
CA GLN A 36 -10.73 -10.22 1.80
C GLN A 36 -9.72 -11.15 1.12
N GLN A 37 -10.17 -12.25 0.53
CA GLN A 37 -9.29 -13.16 -0.21
C GLN A 37 -8.72 -12.50 -1.47
N LYS A 38 -9.54 -11.75 -2.21
CA LYS A 38 -9.10 -10.99 -3.39
C LYS A 38 -8.06 -9.96 -3.00
N ASP A 39 -8.32 -9.18 -1.95
CA ASP A 39 -7.40 -8.15 -1.46
C ASP A 39 -6.08 -8.76 -0.98
N ARG A 40 -6.14 -9.89 -0.28
CA ARG A 40 -4.94 -10.65 0.12
C ARG A 40 -4.11 -11.06 -1.09
N ARG A 41 -4.72 -11.67 -2.12
CA ARG A 41 -4.01 -12.08 -3.35
C ARG A 41 -3.33 -10.90 -4.04
N ILE A 42 -4.02 -9.75 -4.14
CA ILE A 42 -3.48 -8.54 -4.77
C ILE A 42 -2.32 -7.98 -3.95
N TYR A 43 -2.46 -7.98 -2.62
CA TYR A 43 -1.42 -7.52 -1.72
C TYR A 43 -0.16 -8.41 -1.81
N ASP A 44 -0.34 -9.72 -1.68
CA ASP A 44 0.75 -10.70 -1.71
C ASP A 44 1.49 -10.68 -3.07
N ALA A 45 0.76 -10.54 -4.17
CA ALA A 45 1.36 -10.44 -5.52
C ALA A 45 2.24 -9.18 -5.70
N LYS A 46 1.93 -8.09 -4.98
CA LYS A 46 2.70 -6.84 -5.04
C LYS A 46 3.76 -6.75 -3.93
N HIS A 47 3.68 -7.61 -2.92
CA HIS A 47 4.59 -7.60 -1.80
C HIS A 47 5.97 -8.11 -2.25
N ARG A 48 7.00 -7.30 -2.03
CA ARG A 48 8.41 -7.74 -2.17
C ARG A 48 9.00 -7.97 -0.78
N PRO A 49 9.56 -9.15 -0.48
CA PRO A 49 10.21 -9.36 0.79
C PRO A 49 11.45 -8.47 0.86
N VAL A 50 11.55 -7.65 1.92
CA VAL A 50 12.69 -6.79 2.17
C VAL A 50 13.22 -7.13 3.54
N ASN A 51 14.49 -7.50 3.61
CA ASN A 51 15.19 -7.82 4.84
C ASN A 51 16.35 -6.85 5.03
N TYR A 52 16.50 -6.37 6.27
CA TYR A 52 17.63 -5.54 6.69
C TYR A 52 18.37 -6.25 7.81
N ASN A 53 19.69 -6.15 7.79
CA ASN A 53 20.56 -6.68 8.81
C ASN A 53 20.93 -5.59 9.83
N PRO A 54 21.27 -5.96 11.07
CA PRO A 54 21.81 -5.01 12.02
C PRO A 54 23.11 -4.42 11.47
N GLY A 55 23.22 -3.09 11.49
CA GLY A 55 24.33 -2.35 10.88
C GLY A 55 23.96 -1.61 9.60
N ASP A 56 22.91 -2.03 8.89
CA ASP A 56 22.50 -1.40 7.63
C ASP A 56 22.04 0.04 7.86
N LEU A 57 22.40 0.92 6.91
CA LEU A 57 21.95 2.30 6.88
C LEU A 57 20.65 2.42 6.09
N VAL A 58 19.68 3.13 6.65
CA VAL A 58 18.33 3.24 6.10
C VAL A 58 17.73 4.63 6.28
N TRP A 59 16.93 5.05 5.29
CA TRP A 59 16.06 6.21 5.38
C TRP A 59 14.72 5.84 6.00
N ILE A 60 14.20 6.70 6.89
CA ILE A 60 12.89 6.50 7.52
C ILE A 60 11.87 7.53 7.05
N PHE A 61 10.72 7.05 6.59
CA PHE A 61 9.55 7.87 6.31
C PHE A 61 8.89 8.34 7.62
N LYS A 62 8.88 9.66 7.86
CA LYS A 62 8.16 10.27 8.99
C LYS A 62 7.15 11.28 8.42
N PRO A 63 5.84 11.02 8.51
CA PRO A 63 4.82 11.97 8.06
C PRO A 63 4.70 13.10 9.09
N VAL A 64 5.68 14.00 9.11
CA VAL A 64 5.65 15.20 9.97
C VAL A 64 4.92 16.31 9.22
N ARG A 65 3.82 16.80 9.81
CA ARG A 65 3.12 17.99 9.34
C ARG A 65 3.59 19.21 10.13
N LYS A 66 4.10 20.22 9.44
CA LYS A 66 4.41 21.53 10.03
C LYS A 66 3.41 22.54 9.47
N VAL A 67 2.64 23.17 10.36
CA VAL A 67 1.51 24.06 10.02
C VAL A 67 1.95 25.26 9.17
N GLU A 68 3.21 25.68 9.27
CA GLU A 68 3.76 26.85 8.57
C GLU A 68 4.49 26.53 7.25
N LEU A 69 4.65 25.25 6.90
CA LEU A 69 5.37 24.85 5.68
C LEU A 69 4.43 24.12 4.71
N SER A 70 4.69 24.31 3.41
CA SER A 70 3.97 23.57 2.37
C SER A 70 4.24 22.07 2.49
N GLU A 71 3.18 21.28 2.75
CA GLU A 71 3.23 19.81 2.87
C GLU A 71 3.86 19.14 1.63
N LYS A 72 3.73 19.78 0.45
CA LYS A 72 4.26 19.26 -0.81
C LYS A 72 5.78 19.32 -0.90
N LEU A 73 6.42 20.33 -0.30
CA LEU A 73 7.86 20.56 -0.38
C LEU A 73 8.63 20.08 0.86
N HIS A 74 7.92 19.48 1.83
CA HIS A 74 8.57 18.95 3.01
C HIS A 74 9.28 17.62 2.73
N LYS A 75 10.49 17.47 3.29
CA LYS A 75 11.24 16.20 3.24
C LYS A 75 10.46 15.13 4.01
N LYS A 76 10.09 14.06 3.31
CA LYS A 76 9.31 12.94 3.85
C LYS A 76 10.17 11.85 4.50
N TYR A 77 11.40 11.72 4.04
CA TYR A 77 12.38 10.75 4.52
C TYR A 77 13.47 11.47 5.29
N PHE A 78 13.85 10.90 6.43
CA PHE A 78 14.82 11.47 7.35
C PHE A 78 15.96 10.49 7.58
N GLY A 79 17.17 11.07 7.68
CA GLY A 79 18.44 10.49 8.12
C GLY A 79 18.92 9.24 7.38
N PRO A 80 20.23 8.99 7.33
CA PRO A 80 20.68 7.63 7.58
C PRO A 80 20.35 7.30 9.04
N TYR A 81 19.61 6.22 9.24
CA TYR A 81 19.45 5.54 10.51
C TYR A 81 20.16 4.21 10.40
N GLN A 82 20.77 3.76 11.49
CA GLN A 82 21.35 2.43 11.56
C GLN A 82 20.32 1.46 12.14
N VAL A 83 20.15 0.31 11.48
CA VAL A 83 19.36 -0.79 12.04
C VAL A 83 20.14 -1.38 13.22
N VAL A 84 19.53 -1.36 14.41
CA VAL A 84 20.15 -1.92 15.63
C VAL A 84 19.87 -3.41 15.71
N ARG A 85 18.61 -3.79 15.51
CA ARG A 85 18.17 -5.19 15.51
C ARG A 85 16.83 -5.36 14.81
N LYS A 86 16.58 -6.58 14.36
CA LYS A 86 15.29 -7.03 13.84
C LYS A 86 14.44 -7.51 15.01
N LEU A 87 13.27 -6.89 15.22
CA LEU A 87 12.30 -7.30 16.25
C LEU A 87 11.31 -8.32 15.70
N SER A 88 10.93 -8.17 14.43
CA SER A 88 10.08 -9.10 13.70
C SER A 88 10.44 -9.04 12.21
N GLU A 89 9.84 -9.90 11.39
CA GLU A 89 10.03 -9.84 9.92
C GLU A 89 9.78 -8.45 9.33
N VAL A 90 8.80 -7.76 9.90
CA VAL A 90 8.28 -6.49 9.37
C VAL A 90 8.64 -5.30 10.26
N THR A 91 9.25 -5.52 11.43
CA THR A 91 9.48 -4.48 12.44
C THR A 91 10.93 -4.45 12.88
N TYR A 92 11.54 -3.27 12.80
CA TYR A 92 12.97 -3.06 13.07
C TYR A 92 13.15 -1.98 14.12
N GLU A 93 14.14 -2.17 14.99
CA GLU A 93 14.63 -1.13 15.89
C GLU A 93 15.77 -0.38 15.20
N VAL A 94 15.63 0.93 15.09
CA VAL A 94 16.53 1.81 14.35
C VAL A 94 17.04 2.93 15.25
N GLN A 95 18.25 3.38 14.97
CA GLN A 95 18.95 4.38 15.76
C GLN A 95 19.53 5.46 14.85
N ASP A 96 19.54 6.70 15.32
CA ASP A 96 20.09 7.82 14.55
C ASP A 96 21.60 7.62 14.26
N PHE A 97 21.99 7.72 12.99
CA PHE A 97 23.37 7.56 12.52
C PHE A 97 23.98 8.94 12.28
N GLY A 98 24.34 9.62 13.37
CA GLY A 98 24.95 10.95 13.33
C GLY A 98 26.11 11.09 14.32
N PRO A 99 27.28 11.62 13.90
CA PRO A 99 28.42 11.85 14.79
C PRO A 99 28.19 13.03 15.75
N LEU A 100 27.19 13.88 15.48
CA LEU A 100 26.96 15.14 16.20
C LEU A 100 26.06 15.00 17.43
N THR A 101 25.33 13.89 17.56
CA THR A 101 24.49 13.63 18.74
C THR A 101 25.33 12.97 19.84
N LYS A 102 26.16 13.77 20.53
CA LYS A 102 26.79 13.37 21.83
C LYS A 102 25.75 13.05 22.94
N ARG A 103 24.45 13.21 22.67
CA ARG A 103 23.35 12.86 23.56
C ARG A 103 22.82 11.47 23.22
N ARG A 104 22.23 10.82 24.23
CA ARG A 104 21.59 9.49 24.18
C ARG A 104 20.97 9.23 22.79
N LYS A 105 21.55 8.29 22.06
CA LYS A 105 21.06 7.90 20.73
C LYS A 105 19.61 7.42 20.86
N ILE A 106 18.67 8.18 20.32
CA ILE A 106 17.25 7.85 20.36
C ILE A 106 17.02 6.63 19.48
N LYS A 107 16.30 5.67 20.04
CA LYS A 107 15.89 4.46 19.33
C LYS A 107 14.41 4.57 18.99
N ASP A 108 14.06 4.12 17.79
CA ASP A 108 12.70 4.13 17.28
C ASP A 108 12.35 2.74 16.75
N ILE A 109 11.06 2.39 16.76
CA ILE A 109 10.58 1.10 16.26
C ILE A 109 9.77 1.39 14.99
N VAL A 110 10.23 0.84 13.87
CA VAL A 110 9.71 1.20 12.55
C VAL A 110 9.35 -0.04 11.74
N HIS A 111 8.21 0.04 11.07
CA HIS A 111 7.73 -0.98 10.14
C HIS A 111 8.47 -0.90 8.78
N VAL A 112 8.81 -2.04 8.17
CA VAL A 112 9.62 -2.18 6.96
C VAL A 112 9.15 -1.29 5.80
N ARG A 113 7.83 -1.11 5.65
CA ARG A 113 7.19 -0.23 4.65
C ARG A 113 7.62 1.25 4.75
N ARG A 114 8.06 1.69 5.92
CA ARG A 114 8.55 3.06 6.17
C ARG A 114 10.07 3.18 6.01
N VAL A 115 10.75 2.09 5.70
CA VAL A 115 12.22 2.01 5.61
C VAL A 115 12.62 1.92 4.14
N LYS A 116 13.68 2.64 3.77
CA LYS A 116 14.35 2.51 2.47
C LYS A 116 15.85 2.34 2.69
N PRO A 117 16.55 1.55 1.87
CA PRO A 117 18.00 1.46 1.95
C PRO A 117 18.65 2.82 1.71
N TYR A 118 19.69 3.13 2.48
CA TYR A 118 20.54 4.30 2.28
C TYR A 118 21.74 3.87 1.43
N TYR A 119 22.00 4.60 0.35
CA TYR A 119 23.19 4.42 -0.50
C TYR A 119 24.03 5.67 -0.40
N ASP A 120 25.30 5.52 -0.01
CA ASP A 120 26.23 6.64 0.06
C ASP A 120 26.37 7.31 -1.31
N PRO A 121 26.43 8.66 -1.38
CA PRO A 121 26.59 9.38 -2.65
C PRO A 121 27.81 8.92 -3.44
N ASP A 122 28.88 8.49 -2.75
CA ASP A 122 30.10 7.99 -3.38
C ASP A 122 29.93 6.60 -4.00
N MET A 123 29.02 5.78 -3.47
CA MET A 123 28.65 4.45 -3.99
C MET A 123 27.64 4.52 -5.14
N GLN A 124 27.02 5.68 -5.40
CA GLN A 124 26.01 5.84 -6.45
C GLN A 124 26.58 5.91 -7.87
N LYS A 125 27.91 5.96 -8.03
CA LYS A 125 28.58 5.99 -9.34
C LYS A 125 28.48 4.65 -10.09
N ASP A 126 28.26 3.55 -9.38
CA ASP A 126 28.27 2.21 -9.98
C ASP A 126 26.87 1.73 -10.44
N CYS A 127 25.78 2.33 -9.94
CA CYS A 127 24.41 1.89 -10.24
C CYS A 127 23.82 2.43 -11.56
N LEU A 128 24.49 3.37 -12.23
CA LEU A 128 24.00 3.98 -13.49
C LEU A 128 24.50 3.25 -14.75
N GLU A 129 25.47 2.34 -14.62
CA GLU A 129 26.03 1.58 -15.74
C GLU A 129 25.21 0.34 -16.12
N ASP A 130 24.37 -0.16 -15.21
CA ASP A 130 23.61 -1.41 -15.42
C ASP A 130 22.22 -1.21 -16.05
N SER A 131 21.71 0.02 -16.11
CA SER A 131 20.43 0.30 -16.80
C SER A 131 20.58 0.45 -18.32
N SER A 132 21.81 0.69 -18.81
CA SER A 132 22.11 0.87 -20.24
C SER A 132 22.25 -0.44 -21.01
N LYS A 133 22.39 -1.59 -20.34
CA LYS A 133 22.58 -2.90 -20.99
C LYS A 133 21.29 -3.66 -21.29
N ILE A 134 20.12 -3.21 -20.80
CA ILE A 134 18.84 -3.91 -21.04
C ILE A 134 18.11 -3.41 -22.31
N ILE A 135 18.53 -2.28 -22.91
CA ILE A 135 17.80 -1.67 -24.05
C ILE A 135 18.44 -1.98 -25.42
N GLN A 136 19.63 -2.59 -25.50
CA GLN A 136 20.31 -2.85 -26.79
C GLN A 136 20.08 -4.25 -27.39
N ASP A 137 19.50 -5.20 -26.66
CA ASP A 137 19.29 -6.58 -27.13
C ASP A 137 17.81 -6.93 -27.27
N THR A 138 17.04 -6.14 -28.03
CA THR A 138 15.82 -6.61 -28.73
C THR A 138 15.36 -5.58 -29.76
N ASN A 139 16.23 -5.23 -30.70
CA ASN A 139 15.74 -4.76 -32.00
C ASN A 139 15.69 -5.97 -32.94
N PRO A 140 14.52 -6.61 -33.14
CA PRO A 140 14.39 -7.59 -34.22
C PRO A 140 14.59 -6.88 -35.57
N PRO A 141 15.16 -7.56 -36.58
CA PRO A 141 15.40 -6.97 -37.90
C PRO A 141 14.11 -6.40 -38.48
N ARG A 142 14.19 -5.12 -38.89
CA ARG A 142 13.16 -4.36 -39.58
C ARG A 142 12.83 -5.06 -40.91
N ALA A 143 11.67 -5.70 -40.98
CA ALA A 143 11.06 -6.10 -42.25
C ALA A 143 10.31 -4.89 -42.85
N GLU A 144 10.56 -4.63 -44.13
CA GLU A 144 9.89 -3.63 -44.97
C GLU A 144 8.38 -3.95 -45.12
N PRO A 145 7.54 -2.94 -45.43
CA PRO A 145 6.11 -2.96 -45.16
C PRO A 145 5.28 -3.57 -46.29
N GLU A 146 4.36 -4.47 -45.95
CA GLU A 146 3.20 -4.75 -46.80
C GLU A 146 1.96 -4.03 -46.26
N SER A 147 1.35 -3.26 -47.14
CA SER A 147 0.16 -2.45 -46.92
C SER A 147 -1.09 -3.32 -46.77
N THR A 148 -1.80 -3.21 -45.66
CA THR A 148 -3.26 -3.41 -45.66
C THR A 148 -3.92 -2.71 -44.46
N SER A 149 -4.67 -1.65 -44.77
CA SER A 149 -5.80 -1.11 -43.99
C SER A 149 -6.84 -2.24 -43.73
N PRO A 150 -7.68 -2.29 -42.66
CA PRO A 150 -8.45 -1.14 -42.13
C PRO A 150 -8.89 -1.12 -40.64
N GLU A 151 -9.48 0.04 -40.30
CA GLU A 151 -10.60 0.33 -39.39
C GLU A 151 -10.47 0.43 -37.86
N GLU A 152 -11.02 1.55 -37.37
CA GLU A 152 -11.01 2.12 -36.02
C GLU A 152 -11.86 1.37 -34.99
N LYS A 153 -11.47 1.42 -33.70
CA LYS A 153 -12.38 1.76 -32.58
C LYS A 153 -11.61 2.51 -31.47
N ARG A 154 -11.75 3.85 -31.42
CA ARG A 154 -11.31 4.65 -30.26
C ARG A 154 -12.27 4.43 -29.09
N MET A 155 -11.87 3.60 -28.12
CA MET A 155 -12.57 3.47 -26.85
C MET A 155 -11.97 4.49 -25.86
N THR A 156 -12.62 5.62 -25.63
CA THR A 156 -12.21 6.55 -24.57
C THR A 156 -12.79 6.10 -23.23
N TYR A 157 -11.92 5.76 -22.27
CA TYR A 157 -12.31 5.33 -20.93
C TYR A 157 -12.62 6.54 -20.04
N THR A 158 -13.88 6.71 -19.66
CA THR A 158 -14.33 7.65 -18.61
C THR A 158 -14.46 6.89 -17.29
N GLY A 159 -13.39 6.87 -16.51
CA GLY A 159 -13.43 6.32 -15.15
C GLY A 159 -14.29 7.17 -14.19
N PRO A 160 -14.77 6.60 -13.08
CA PRO A 160 -15.64 7.31 -12.15
C PRO A 160 -14.87 8.39 -11.37
N THR A 161 -15.29 9.64 -11.56
CA THR A 161 -14.83 10.82 -10.81
C THR A 161 -15.33 10.73 -9.35
N THR A 162 -14.42 10.62 -8.39
CA THR A 162 -14.77 10.72 -6.95
C THR A 162 -14.80 12.19 -6.54
N ARG A 163 -15.98 12.70 -6.17
CA ARG A 163 -16.18 14.06 -5.65
C ARG A 163 -15.62 14.17 -4.22
N SER A 164 -14.82 15.22 -3.99
CA SER A 164 -14.31 15.65 -2.68
C SER A 164 -15.44 15.73 -1.65
N ARG A 165 -15.19 15.19 -0.44
CA ARG A 165 -16.08 15.32 0.71
C ARG A 165 -15.60 16.48 1.57
N ASP A 166 -16.25 17.62 1.44
CA ASP A 166 -16.03 18.77 2.31
C ASP A 166 -16.47 18.41 3.74
N LYS A 167 -15.58 18.67 4.72
CA LYS A 167 -15.88 18.55 6.14
C LYS A 167 -16.62 19.80 6.58
N LEU A 168 -17.86 19.64 7.04
CA LEU A 168 -18.51 20.63 7.90
C LEU A 168 -17.81 20.58 9.27
N ALA A 169 -17.20 21.70 9.65
CA ALA A 169 -16.76 21.94 11.02
C ALA A 169 -17.97 22.39 11.85
N SER A 170 -18.04 21.92 13.09
CA SER A 170 -18.94 22.42 14.12
C SER A 170 -18.12 22.98 15.28
#